data_AF-A0A661FQA5-F1
#
_entry.id   AF-A0A661FQA5-F1
#
_cell.length_a   1.000
_cell.length_b   1.000
_cell.length_c   1.000
_cell.angle_alpha   90.00
_cell.angle_beta   90.00
_cell.angle_gamma   90.00
#
_symmetry.space_group_name_H-M   'P 1'
#
loop_
_entity.id
_entity.type
_entity.pdbx_description
1 polymer ?
#
loop_
_entity_poly.entity_id
_entity_poly.type
_entity_poly.pdbx_seq_one_letter_code
_entity_poly.pdbx_strand_id
1 'polypeptide(L)'
;MANKTTDKSLAELGRRVLEIEANAIEAMRPRIGAEFAAACRLCLDTVGRVIVTGMGKSGHIGGKIAATLASTGTPSFFVHPGEASHGDLGMITQKDAVIAISNS
;
A
#
# COMPACT_ATOMS: atom_id res chain seq x y z
N MET A 1 -41.08 1.75 -6.96
CA MET A 1 -40.91 0.29 -7.08
C MET A 1 -39.51 -0.06 -6.63
N ALA A 2 -39.36 -0.80 -5.53
CA ALA A 2 -38.04 -1.25 -5.09
C ALA A 2 -37.47 -2.16 -6.18
N ASN A 3 -36.36 -1.75 -6.80
CA ASN A 3 -35.64 -2.59 -7.74
C ASN A 3 -35.15 -3.81 -6.94
N LYS A 4 -35.85 -4.95 -7.08
CA LYS A 4 -35.53 -6.16 -6.33
C LYS A 4 -34.22 -6.68 -6.89
N THR A 5 -33.14 -6.40 -6.18
CA THR A 5 -31.83 -6.98 -6.43
C THR A 5 -31.96 -8.50 -6.51
N THR A 6 -31.65 -9.07 -7.67
CA THR A 6 -31.69 -10.53 -7.93
C THR A 6 -30.31 -11.13 -7.75
N ASP A 7 -30.24 -12.43 -7.44
CA ASP A 7 -28.97 -13.18 -7.37
C ASP A 7 -28.14 -13.02 -8.66
N LYS A 8 -28.80 -13.03 -9.83
CA LYS A 8 -28.17 -12.78 -11.12
C LYS A 8 -27.53 -11.38 -11.18
N SER A 9 -28.23 -10.34 -10.72
CA SER A 9 -27.69 -8.97 -10.70
C SER A 9 -26.57 -8.77 -9.66
N LEU A 10 -26.60 -9.47 -8.52
CA LEU A 10 -25.52 -9.45 -7.53
C LEU A 10 -24.25 -10.12 -8.06
N ALA A 11 -24.42 -11.29 -8.68
CA ALA A 11 -23.30 -12.01 -9.29
C ALA A 11 -22.67 -11.18 -10.43
N GLU A 12 -23.49 -10.51 -11.24
CA GLU A 12 -23.01 -9.65 -12.31
C GLU A 12 -22.27 -8.42 -11.78
N LEU A 13 -22.77 -7.80 -10.70
CA LEU A 13 -22.06 -6.71 -10.03
C LEU A 13 -20.69 -7.16 -9.50
N GLY A 14 -20.62 -8.36 -8.88
CA GLY A 14 -19.36 -8.93 -8.42
C GLY A 14 -18.36 -9.15 -9.55
N ARG A 15 -18.79 -9.69 -10.70
CA ARG A 15 -17.93 -9.83 -11.90
C ARG A 15 -17.42 -8.50 -12.40
N ARG A 16 -18.30 -7.49 -12.45
CA ARG A 16 -17.94 -6.14 -12.89
C ARG A 16 -16.91 -5.49 -11.97
N VAL A 17 -17.01 -5.69 -10.65
CA VAL A 17 -15.97 -5.21 -9.71
C VAL A 17 -14.62 -5.86 -10.03
N LEU A 18 -14.58 -7.19 -10.20
CA LEU A 18 -13.34 -7.89 -10.55
C LEU A 18 -12.74 -7.42 -11.88
N GLU A 19 -13.58 -7.16 -12.88
CA GLU A 19 -13.14 -6.63 -14.18
C GLU A 19 -12.51 -5.23 -14.05
N ILE A 20 -13.14 -4.34 -13.27
CA ILE A 20 -12.60 -3.00 -13.00
C ILE A 20 -11.23 -3.08 -12.32
N GLU A 21 -11.10 -3.93 -11.29
CA GLU A 21 -9.84 -4.09 -10.55
C GLU A 21 -8.75 -4.73 -11.42
N ALA A 22 -9.09 -5.72 -12.26
CA ALA A 22 -8.15 -6.33 -13.19
C ALA A 22 -7.61 -5.32 -14.21
N ASN A 23 -8.49 -4.47 -14.76
CA ASN A 23 -8.10 -3.41 -15.67
C ASN A 23 -7.21 -2.36 -14.98
N ALA A 24 -7.49 -2.04 -13.72
CA ALA A 24 -6.64 -1.14 -12.93
C ALA A 24 -5.23 -1.72 -12.71
N ILE A 25 -5.13 -3.03 -12.48
CA ILE A 25 -3.84 -3.73 -12.36
C ILE A 25 -3.07 -3.69 -13.67
N GLU A 26 -3.69 -4.00 -14.81
CA GLU A 26 -3.00 -3.96 -16.11
C GLU A 26 -2.53 -2.54 -16.45
N ALA A 27 -3.32 -1.51 -16.10
CA ALA A 27 -2.94 -0.12 -16.28
C ALA A 27 -1.70 0.29 -15.45
N MET A 28 -1.32 -0.46 -14.41
CA MET A 28 -0.08 -0.21 -13.65
C MET A 28 1.18 -0.71 -14.35
N ARG A 29 1.07 -1.64 -15.31
CA ARG A 29 2.22 -2.24 -16.01
C ARG A 29 3.26 -1.24 -16.53
N PRO A 30 2.91 -0.14 -17.22
CA PRO A 30 3.90 0.84 -17.69
C PRO A 30 4.60 1.61 -16.56
N ARG A 31 4.10 1.58 -15.33
CA ARG A 31 4.72 2.23 -14.16
C ARG A 31 5.87 1.43 -13.57
N ILE A 32 6.06 0.18 -14.00
CA ILE A 32 7.20 -0.67 -13.60
C ILE A 32 8.40 -0.32 -14.50
N GLY A 33 8.99 0.85 -14.23
CA GLY A 33 10.09 1.43 -14.98
C GLY A 33 11.30 1.79 -14.11
N ALA A 34 12.06 2.79 -14.54
CA ALA A 34 13.29 3.21 -13.87
C ALA A 34 13.04 3.73 -12.44
N GLU A 35 11.97 4.47 -12.21
CA GLU A 35 11.61 5.02 -10.90
C GLU A 35 11.23 3.90 -9.92
N PHE A 36 10.52 2.87 -10.40
CA PHE A 36 10.22 1.68 -9.61
C PHE A 36 11.51 0.97 -9.19
N ALA A 37 12.43 0.75 -10.14
CA ALA A 37 13.72 0.13 -9.85
C ALA A 37 14.56 0.96 -8.86
N ALA A 38 14.53 2.29 -8.98
CA ALA A 38 15.21 3.20 -8.05
C ALA A 38 14.63 3.10 -6.63
N ALA A 39 13.30 3.04 -6.49
CA ALA A 39 12.64 2.84 -5.20
C ALA A 39 13.01 1.48 -4.58
N CYS A 40 13.05 0.41 -5.39
CA CYS A 40 13.53 -0.90 -4.93
C CYS A 40 14.98 -0.85 -4.44
N ARG A 41 15.87 -0.18 -5.19
CA ARG A 41 17.27 -0.02 -4.81
C ARG A 41 17.39 0.74 -3.48
N LEU A 42 16.66 1.83 -3.31
CA LEU A 42 16.62 2.58 -2.04
C LEU A 42 16.22 1.69 -0.86
N CYS A 43 15.19 0.85 -1.03
CA CYS A 43 14.76 -0.08 0.01
C CYS A 43 15.83 -1.15 0.32
N LEU A 44 16.48 -1.70 -0.71
CA LEU A 44 17.52 -2.72 -0.55
C LEU A 44 18.80 -2.17 0.11
N ASP A 45 19.15 -0.92 -0.19
CA ASP A 45 20.34 -0.26 0.36
C ASP A 45 20.08 0.37 1.75
N THR A 46 18.84 0.32 2.23
CA THR A 46 18.47 0.84 3.55
C THR A 46 19.07 -0.02 4.66
N VAL A 47 19.98 0.56 5.44
CA VAL A 47 20.64 -0.10 6.58
C VAL A 47 19.80 -0.12 7.86
N GLY A 48 18.81 0.77 7.96
CA GLY A 48 17.80 0.77 9.01
C GLY A 48 16.60 -0.09 8.63
N ARG A 49 15.43 0.52 8.61
CA ARG A 49 14.14 -0.11 8.31
C ARG A 49 13.42 0.66 7.21
N VAL A 50 12.56 -0.03 6.48
CA VAL A 50 11.59 0.59 5.58
C VAL A 50 10.33 0.90 6.38
N ILE A 51 10.10 2.18 6.68
CA ILE A 51 8.91 2.66 7.39
C ILE A 51 7.81 2.90 6.38
N VAL A 52 6.66 2.25 6.55
CA VAL A 52 5.49 2.48 5.69
C VAL A 52 4.48 3.34 6.45
N THR A 53 3.91 4.35 5.81
CA THR A 53 2.93 5.22 6.44
C THR A 53 1.80 5.59 5.48
N GLY A 54 0.61 5.85 6.01
CA GLY A 54 -0.57 6.20 5.23
C GLY A 54 -1.83 6.30 6.08
N MET A 55 -2.85 7.00 5.58
CA MET A 55 -4.12 7.22 6.29
C MET A 55 -5.26 6.37 5.72
N GLY A 56 -6.23 6.02 6.55
CA GLY A 56 -7.45 5.33 6.13
C GLY A 56 -7.20 4.03 5.37
N LYS A 57 -7.83 3.87 4.19
CA LYS A 57 -7.64 2.67 3.34
C LYS A 57 -6.17 2.47 2.93
N SER A 58 -5.46 3.56 2.62
CA SER A 58 -4.03 3.50 2.30
C SER A 58 -3.20 3.05 3.50
N GLY A 59 -3.61 3.42 4.72
CA GLY A 59 -3.01 2.93 5.96
C GLY A 59 -3.14 1.41 6.13
N HIS A 60 -4.33 0.85 5.88
CA HIS A 60 -4.53 -0.61 5.93
C HIS A 60 -3.65 -1.36 4.93
N ILE A 61 -3.57 -0.87 3.68
CA ILE A 61 -2.68 -1.46 2.67
C ILE A 61 -1.21 -1.27 3.05
N GLY A 62 -0.84 -0.11 3.60
CA GLY A 62 0.51 0.16 4.10
C GLY A 62 0.93 -0.81 5.22
N GLY A 63 0.03 -1.12 6.14
CA GLY A 63 0.23 -2.15 7.16
C GLY A 63 0.54 -3.53 6.56
N LYS A 64 -0.23 -3.95 5.54
CA LYS A 64 0.03 -5.20 4.82
C LYS A 64 1.39 -5.18 4.12
N ILE A 65 1.72 -4.08 3.43
CA ILE A 65 3.01 -3.91 2.73
C ILE A 65 4.16 -4.08 3.72
N ALA A 66 4.13 -3.37 4.86
CA ALA A 66 5.16 -3.48 5.88
C ALA A 66 5.32 -4.92 6.40
N ALA A 67 4.21 -5.60 6.71
CA ALA A 67 4.22 -6.99 7.15
C ALA A 67 4.81 -7.93 6.08
N THR A 68 4.53 -7.67 4.79
CA THR A 68 5.08 -8.46 3.68
C THR A 68 6.57 -8.24 3.53
N LEU A 69 7.04 -6.99 3.57
CA LEU A 69 8.47 -6.68 3.50
C LEU A 69 9.22 -7.37 4.62
N ALA A 70 8.72 -7.26 5.86
CA ALA A 70 9.31 -7.89 7.03
C ALA A 70 9.39 -9.42 6.88
N SER A 71 8.34 -10.08 6.38
CA SER A 71 8.33 -11.53 6.20
C SER A 71 9.19 -12.01 5.02
N THR A 72 9.51 -11.13 4.07
CA THR A 72 10.40 -11.42 2.94
C THR A 72 11.83 -10.94 3.16
N GLY A 73 12.22 -10.62 4.39
CA GLY A 73 13.61 -10.32 4.76
C GLY A 73 14.02 -8.85 4.64
N THR A 74 13.09 -7.92 4.40
CA THR A 74 13.33 -6.47 4.45
C THR A 74 12.75 -5.90 5.75
N PRO A 75 13.57 -5.51 6.74
CA PRO A 75 13.08 -4.98 8.01
C PRO A 75 12.13 -3.80 7.80
N SER A 76 10.87 -3.93 8.26
CA SER A 76 9.82 -2.95 8.00
C SER A 76 8.74 -2.94 9.08
N PHE A 77 8.15 -1.78 9.35
CA PHE A 77 6.94 -1.64 10.16
C PHE A 77 6.11 -0.45 9.68
N PHE A 78 4.83 -0.43 10.07
CA PHE A 78 3.90 0.62 9.71
C PHE A 78 3.77 1.66 10.82
N VAL A 79 3.69 2.94 10.45
CA VAL A 79 3.43 4.06 11.36
C VAL A 79 2.18 4.80 10.86
N HIS A 80 1.17 4.93 11.71
CA HIS A 80 0.00 5.72 11.40
C HIS A 80 0.33 7.23 11.55
N PRO A 81 0.12 8.08 10.52
CA PRO A 81 0.50 9.50 10.58
C PRO A 81 -0.07 10.26 11.79
N GLY A 82 -1.29 9.95 12.22
CA GLY A 82 -1.91 10.57 13.40
C GLY A 82 -1.25 10.19 14.74
N GLU A 83 -0.60 9.04 14.81
CA GLU A 83 0.14 8.57 16.00
C GLU A 83 1.59 9.09 15.96
N ALA A 84 2.15 9.24 14.75
CA ALA A 84 3.46 9.83 14.49
C ALA A 84 3.64 11.23 15.13
N SER A 85 2.60 12.07 15.07
CA SER A 85 2.59 13.41 15.67
C SER A 85 2.63 13.42 17.21
N HIS A 86 2.38 12.28 17.87
CA HIS A 86 2.32 12.15 19.33
C HIS A 86 3.55 11.43 19.92
N GLY A 87 4.60 11.18 19.12
CA GLY A 87 5.88 10.66 19.61
C GLY A 87 6.51 9.59 18.71
N ASP A 88 5.73 8.91 17.87
CA ASP A 88 6.26 7.80 17.06
C ASP A 88 7.19 8.27 15.93
N LEU A 89 7.19 9.56 15.59
CA LEU A 89 8.24 10.14 14.72
C LEU A 89 9.64 9.94 15.28
N GLY A 90 9.80 9.86 16.61
CA GLY A 90 11.07 9.55 17.26
C GLY A 90 11.58 8.13 16.97
N MET A 91 10.73 7.25 16.44
CA MET A 91 11.12 5.91 16.02
C MET A 91 11.78 5.88 14.65
N ILE A 92 11.71 6.97 13.87
CA ILE A 92 12.33 7.11 12.55
C ILE A 92 13.71 7.77 12.71
N THR A 93 14.73 7.15 12.13
CA THR A 93 16.12 7.59 12.21
C THR A 93 16.65 7.96 10.82
N GLN A 94 17.83 8.60 10.77
CA GLN A 94 18.50 8.91 9.51
C GLN A 94 18.94 7.67 8.71
N LYS A 95 18.85 6.48 9.29
CA LYS A 95 19.18 5.20 8.64
C LYS A 95 17.97 4.54 7.99
N ASP A 96 16.77 5.03 8.27
CA ASP A 96 15.53 4.46 7.79
C ASP A 96 15.11 5.10 6.46
N ALA A 97 14.38 4.35 5.63
CA ALA A 97 13.70 4.87 4.44
C ALA A 97 12.19 4.91 4.67
N VAL A 98 11.49 5.86 4.06
CA VAL A 98 10.04 6.05 4.26
C VAL A 98 9.28 5.85 2.95
N ILE A 99 8.27 5.00 2.98
CA ILE A 99 7.25 4.84 1.93
C ILE A 99 5.95 5.46 2.46
N ALA A 100 5.60 6.63 1.94
CA ALA A 100 4.33 7.30 2.23
C ALA A 100 3.28 6.98 1.16
N ILE A 101 2.14 6.43 1.56
CA ILE A 101 1.04 6.03 0.67
C ILE A 101 -0.13 7.00 0.86
N SER A 102 -0.44 7.76 -0.18
CA SER A 102 -1.64 8.60 -0.26
C SER A 102 -2.34 8.41 -1.61
N ASN A 103 -3.66 8.50 -1.58
CA ASN A 103 -4.50 8.54 -2.78
C ASN A 103 -5.58 9.60 -2.53
N SER A 104 -5.25 10.85 -2.89
CA SER A 104 -5.99 12.08 -2.57
C SER A 104 -5.54 13.21 -3.47
#